data_AF-A0A2N1QZJ6-F1
#
_entry.id   AF-A0A2N1QZJ6-F1
#
_cell.length_a   1.000
_cell.length_b   1.000
_cell.length_c   1.000
_cell.angle_alpha   90.00
_cell.angle_beta   90.00
_cell.angle_gamma   90.00
#
_symmetry.space_group_name_H-M   'P 1'
#
loop_
_entity.id
_entity.type
_entity.pdbx_description
1 polymer ?
#
loop_
_entity_poly.entity_id
_entity_poly.type
_entity_poly.pdbx_seq_one_letter_code
_entity_poly.pdbx_strand_id
1 'polypeptide(L)'
;MPKLIEIAREMNVPLVLTNDCHYLHQEDSEAHDILLCIQTGKQFNDPGRMRYNTTQLYFKSPDEMRSLFPEVPEAYENTLRIAEMIDLELRYDQFLLPEIETPPQYQSMADYLKALCYEEAARRYPDFGEEIRNRIDYELGVINRMGFDGYFLVVKDLIDNARKQDVPVGPGRGSAAGSIVAYLLDITRIDPIKYRLFFERFLNPERIGMPDIDIDFCAQGRSKVIDYVVQRYGRQSVTQIITFGTLGAKSVIKDVARVLSVPASEANNLTKLISPGAKSLEDAYKVKGEFADAINSNELYQSIYKHSLVLEGLIRQTGIHAAGLVIAPGDLTDYVPLACSVQKGGDNAVLVQYEGKWLDDLKMLKMDILGLKTLTLIKKTVDLVKESQNIDIDIDKISLDDKKVFKLLSQGETKGVFQFESDGMTKYLMDLKPNMFEDLIAMVALFRPGPMRFIDTYIARKHG
;
A
#
# COMPACT_ATOMS: atom_id res chain seq x y z
N MET A 1 -9.79 43.71 -15.62
CA MET A 1 -8.34 43.64 -15.84
C MET A 1 -7.64 45.00 -15.95
N PRO A 2 -8.19 46.06 -16.59
CA PRO A 2 -7.48 47.34 -16.73
C PRO A 2 -6.97 47.94 -15.42
N LYS A 3 -7.76 47.86 -14.35
CA LYS A 3 -7.37 48.31 -13.00
C LYS A 3 -6.19 47.54 -12.39
N LEU A 4 -6.05 46.24 -12.69
CA LEU A 4 -4.93 45.43 -12.19
C LEU A 4 -3.63 45.85 -12.87
N ILE A 5 -3.68 46.16 -14.16
CA ILE A 5 -2.54 46.67 -14.93
C ILE A 5 -2.13 48.06 -14.43
N GLU A 6 -3.12 48.92 -14.16
CA GLU A 6 -2.90 50.25 -13.58
C GLU A 6 -2.21 50.16 -12.21
N ILE A 7 -2.76 49.35 -11.29
CA ILE A 7 -2.17 49.12 -9.96
C ILE A 7 -0.75 48.56 -10.08
N ALA A 8 -0.51 47.58 -10.96
CA ALA A 8 0.80 47.00 -11.15
C ALA A 8 1.83 48.04 -11.62
N ARG A 9 1.43 48.96 -12.51
CA ARG A 9 2.27 50.09 -12.95
C ARG A 9 2.53 51.10 -11.85
N GLU A 10 1.50 51.50 -11.11
CA GLU A 10 1.64 52.44 -9.98
C GLU A 10 2.54 51.89 -8.87
N MET A 11 2.44 50.60 -8.59
CA MET A 11 3.20 49.91 -7.55
C MET A 11 4.55 49.37 -8.03
N ASN A 12 4.86 49.49 -9.33
CA ASN A 12 6.04 48.91 -9.97
C ASN A 12 6.20 47.40 -9.70
N VAL A 13 5.10 46.64 -9.83
CA VAL A 13 5.06 45.19 -9.62
C VAL A 13 4.91 44.47 -10.97
N PRO A 14 5.79 43.49 -11.31
CA PRO A 14 5.67 42.72 -12.54
C PRO A 14 4.37 41.92 -12.61
N LEU A 15 3.72 41.92 -13.77
CA LEU A 15 2.54 41.09 -14.05
C LEU A 15 2.93 39.72 -14.57
N VAL A 16 2.09 38.71 -14.32
CA VAL A 16 2.28 37.35 -14.83
C VAL A 16 0.95 36.85 -15.40
N LEU A 17 0.99 36.27 -16.60
CA LEU A 17 -0.19 35.73 -17.27
C LEU A 17 -0.38 34.24 -16.95
N THR A 18 -1.56 33.87 -16.47
CA THR A 18 -1.97 32.48 -16.22
C THR A 18 -3.40 32.24 -16.74
N ASN A 19 -3.75 31.00 -17.08
CA ASN A 19 -5.09 30.66 -17.60
C ASN A 19 -6.00 29.92 -16.59
N ASP A 20 -5.52 29.66 -15.37
CA ASP A 20 -6.26 28.94 -14.33
C ASP A 20 -6.84 27.60 -14.85
N CYS A 21 -5.96 26.79 -15.45
CA CYS A 21 -6.37 25.58 -16.16
C CYS A 21 -6.96 24.53 -15.21
N HIS A 22 -8.14 24.01 -15.53
CA HIS A 22 -8.84 22.95 -14.80
C HIS A 22 -9.02 21.66 -15.62
N TYR A 23 -8.83 21.74 -16.94
CA TYR A 23 -8.95 20.62 -17.88
C TYR A 23 -7.97 20.79 -19.05
N LEU A 24 -7.75 19.72 -19.83
CA LEU A 24 -6.71 19.70 -20.85
C LEU A 24 -7.18 20.34 -22.16
N HIS A 25 -8.35 19.94 -22.68
CA HIS A 25 -8.88 20.43 -23.96
C HIS A 25 -10.17 21.23 -23.75
N GLN A 26 -10.48 22.16 -24.64
CA GLN A 26 -11.70 22.98 -24.55
C GLN A 26 -12.99 22.14 -24.54
N GLU A 27 -12.99 21.01 -25.26
CA GLU A 27 -14.10 20.06 -25.33
C GLU A 27 -14.37 19.32 -24.01
N ASP A 28 -13.41 19.30 -23.08
CA ASP A 28 -13.55 18.68 -21.76
C ASP A 28 -14.37 19.54 -20.77
N SER A 29 -14.75 20.76 -21.18
CA SER A 29 -15.46 21.72 -20.31
C SER A 29 -16.79 21.17 -19.75
N GLU A 30 -17.55 20.43 -20.55
CA GLU A 30 -18.81 19.81 -20.10
C GLU A 30 -18.54 18.64 -19.14
N ALA A 31 -17.49 17.84 -19.39
CA ALA A 31 -17.08 16.77 -18.49
C ALA A 31 -16.63 17.32 -17.13
N HIS A 32 -15.87 18.42 -17.12
CA HIS A 32 -15.49 19.13 -15.90
C HIS A 32 -16.72 19.65 -15.14
N ASP A 33 -17.72 20.18 -15.85
CA ASP A 33 -18.96 20.65 -15.23
C ASP A 33 -19.77 19.50 -14.60
N ILE A 34 -19.81 18.35 -15.25
CA ILE A 34 -20.36 17.11 -14.70
C ILE A 34 -19.57 16.68 -13.45
N LEU A 35 -18.24 16.76 -13.46
CA LEU A 35 -17.40 16.44 -12.30
C LEU A 35 -17.76 17.30 -11.07
N LEU A 36 -17.97 18.61 -11.26
CA LEU A 36 -18.44 19.50 -10.19
C LEU A 36 -19.81 19.09 -9.66
N CYS A 37 -20.73 18.69 -10.53
CA CYS A 37 -22.04 18.17 -10.14
C CYS A 37 -21.92 16.85 -9.36
N ILE A 38 -21.00 15.97 -9.74
CA ILE A 38 -20.71 14.72 -9.02
C ILE A 38 -20.27 15.05 -7.59
N GLN A 39 -19.31 15.97 -7.42
CA GLN A 39 -18.75 16.36 -6.13
C GLN A 39 -19.75 17.07 -5.23
N THR A 40 -20.54 18.00 -5.80
CA THR A 40 -21.54 18.79 -5.04
C THR A 40 -22.85 18.05 -4.81
N GLY A 41 -23.03 16.84 -5.39
CA GLY A 41 -24.25 16.06 -5.27
C GLY A 41 -25.45 16.66 -6.01
N LYS A 42 -25.19 17.51 -7.01
CA LYS A 42 -26.20 18.25 -7.78
C LYS A 42 -26.49 17.57 -9.12
N GLN A 43 -27.67 17.84 -9.68
CA GLN A 43 -28.02 17.43 -11.05
C GLN A 43 -27.54 18.47 -12.06
N PHE A 44 -27.31 18.06 -13.31
CA PHE A 44 -26.80 18.94 -14.35
C PHE A 44 -27.75 20.09 -14.71
N ASN A 45 -29.05 19.88 -14.53
CA ASN A 45 -30.09 20.88 -14.78
C ASN A 45 -30.47 21.72 -13.54
N ASP A 46 -29.84 21.50 -12.38
CA ASP A 46 -30.12 22.30 -11.18
C ASP A 46 -29.60 23.75 -11.39
N PRO A 47 -30.46 24.78 -11.33
CA PRO A 47 -30.05 26.16 -11.57
C PRO A 47 -29.12 26.72 -10.49
N GLY A 48 -29.11 26.13 -9.29
CA GLY A 48 -28.25 26.50 -8.17
C GLY A 48 -26.98 25.66 -8.04
N ARG A 49 -26.62 24.88 -9.06
CA ARG A 49 -25.38 24.09 -9.06
C ARG A 49 -24.14 24.96 -9.18
N MET A 50 -23.03 24.48 -8.63
CA MET A 50 -21.72 25.08 -8.88
C MET A 50 -21.36 24.88 -10.36
N ARG A 51 -21.02 25.97 -11.04
CA ARG A 51 -20.59 25.96 -12.43
C ARG A 51 -19.66 27.13 -12.72
N TYR A 52 -18.74 26.92 -13.67
CA TYR A 52 -17.98 28.02 -14.24
C TYR A 52 -18.76 28.61 -15.42
N ASN A 53 -18.79 29.93 -15.53
CA ASN A 53 -19.49 30.62 -16.62
C ASN A 53 -18.63 30.75 -17.89
N THR A 54 -17.61 29.91 -18.05
CA THR A 54 -16.65 29.95 -19.17
C THR A 54 -16.16 28.54 -19.52
N THR A 55 -15.85 28.35 -20.81
CA THR A 55 -15.21 27.13 -21.34
C THR A 55 -13.71 27.33 -21.62
N GLN A 56 -13.13 28.45 -21.15
CA GLN A 56 -11.77 28.87 -21.49
C GLN A 56 -10.69 28.40 -20.51
N LEU A 57 -11.03 27.54 -19.53
CA LEU A 57 -10.11 27.06 -18.48
C LEU A 57 -9.36 25.79 -18.90
N TYR A 58 -9.07 25.65 -20.19
CA TYR A 58 -8.28 24.54 -20.74
C TYR A 58 -6.79 24.91 -20.83
N PHE A 59 -5.94 23.92 -21.07
CA PHE A 59 -4.51 24.15 -21.28
C PHE A 59 -4.25 24.74 -22.68
N LYS A 60 -4.33 26.08 -22.78
CA LYS A 60 -4.13 26.84 -24.01
C LYS A 60 -2.71 26.69 -24.57
N SER A 61 -2.62 26.74 -25.90
CA SER A 61 -1.36 26.83 -26.62
C SER A 61 -0.64 28.17 -26.38
N PRO A 62 0.68 28.25 -26.62
CA PRO A 62 1.44 29.51 -26.50
C PRO A 62 0.86 30.66 -27.33
N ASP A 63 0.38 30.39 -28.55
CA ASP A 63 -0.18 31.41 -29.45
C ASP A 63 -1.52 31.94 -28.96
N GLU A 64 -2.38 31.04 -28.45
CA GLU A 64 -3.63 31.43 -27.79
C GLU A 64 -3.35 32.31 -26.57
N MET A 65 -2.39 31.92 -25.73
CA MET A 65 -2.00 32.67 -24.53
C MET A 65 -1.46 34.07 -24.85
N ARG A 66 -0.56 34.20 -25.84
CA ARG A 66 -0.02 35.50 -26.28
C ARG A 66 -1.11 36.42 -26.83
N SER A 67 -2.13 35.86 -27.44
CA SER A 67 -3.24 36.61 -28.04
C SER A 67 -4.25 37.12 -27.01
N LEU A 68 -4.22 36.65 -25.76
CA LEU A 68 -5.18 37.07 -24.72
C LEU A 68 -4.97 38.53 -24.26
N PHE A 69 -3.72 38.97 -24.13
CA PHE A 69 -3.35 40.30 -23.61
C PHE A 69 -2.22 40.94 -24.45
N PRO A 70 -2.49 41.31 -25.71
CA PRO A 70 -1.49 41.90 -26.60
C PRO A 70 -0.89 43.23 -26.06
N GLU A 71 -1.59 43.92 -25.17
CA GLU A 71 -1.16 45.18 -24.56
C GLU A 71 -0.08 45.03 -23.46
N VAL A 72 0.14 43.81 -22.94
CA VAL A 72 1.13 43.53 -21.88
C VAL A 72 1.92 42.25 -22.23
N PRO A 73 2.76 42.28 -23.28
CA PRO A 73 3.55 41.11 -23.70
C PRO A 73 4.54 40.66 -22.63
N GLU A 74 5.03 41.59 -21.81
CA GLU A 74 5.92 41.33 -20.67
C GLU A 74 5.33 40.35 -19.65
N ALA A 75 4.00 40.32 -19.48
CA ALA A 75 3.35 39.41 -18.53
C ALA A 75 3.46 37.95 -18.97
N TYR A 76 3.49 37.70 -20.28
CA TYR A 76 3.77 36.38 -20.84
C TYR A 76 5.24 36.01 -20.65
N GLU A 77 6.17 36.92 -20.96
CA GLU A 77 7.61 36.66 -20.77
C GLU A 77 7.98 36.36 -19.31
N ASN A 78 7.32 37.02 -18.35
CA ASN A 78 7.53 36.79 -16.92
C ASN A 78 7.21 35.35 -16.50
N THR A 79 6.34 34.62 -17.22
CA THR A 79 6.09 33.20 -16.94
C THR A 79 7.36 32.36 -17.14
N LEU A 80 8.15 32.66 -18.18
CA LEU A 80 9.41 31.98 -18.47
C LEU A 80 10.49 32.39 -17.48
N ARG A 81 10.58 33.69 -17.15
CA ARG A 81 11.53 34.17 -16.13
C ARG A 81 11.30 33.49 -14.78
N ILE A 82 10.04 33.35 -14.35
CA ILE A 82 9.70 32.63 -13.12
C ILE A 82 10.12 31.16 -13.24
N ALA A 83 9.81 30.50 -14.36
CA ALA A 83 10.21 29.11 -14.57
C ALA A 83 11.74 28.91 -14.51
N GLU A 84 12.51 29.84 -15.07
CA GLU A 84 13.99 29.84 -15.03
C GLU A 84 14.55 30.10 -13.62
N MET A 85 13.80 30.77 -12.74
CA MET A 85 14.20 31.04 -11.36
C MET A 85 13.93 29.86 -10.41
N ILE A 86 13.14 28.87 -10.82
CA ILE A 86 12.79 27.72 -9.98
C ILE A 86 13.91 26.69 -10.06
N ASP A 87 14.74 26.65 -9.02
CA ASP A 87 15.74 25.60 -8.78
C ASP A 87 15.26 24.71 -7.63
N LEU A 88 14.49 23.68 -7.97
CA LEU A 88 13.94 22.70 -7.02
C LEU A 88 14.44 21.31 -7.37
N GLU A 89 15.31 20.77 -6.52
CA GLU A 89 15.76 19.39 -6.61
C GLU A 89 15.07 18.53 -5.54
N LEU A 90 14.28 17.55 -5.99
CA LEU A 90 13.70 16.53 -5.13
C LEU A 90 14.70 15.37 -5.01
N ARG A 91 15.12 15.06 -3.77
CA ARG A 91 16.10 14.00 -3.50
C ARG A 91 15.42 12.65 -3.31
N TYR A 92 15.80 11.69 -4.15
CA TYR A 92 15.30 10.31 -4.13
C TYR A 92 16.42 9.28 -3.90
N ASP A 93 17.63 9.75 -3.60
CA ASP A 93 18.83 8.93 -3.51
C ASP A 93 19.09 8.43 -2.08
N GLN A 94 18.51 9.05 -1.06
CA GLN A 94 18.77 8.75 0.35
C GLN A 94 17.57 8.13 1.05
N PHE A 95 17.81 7.16 1.95
CA PHE A 95 16.77 6.59 2.79
C PHE A 95 16.47 7.51 3.98
N LEU A 96 15.18 7.77 4.20
CA LEU A 96 14.68 8.57 5.30
C LEU A 96 14.22 7.63 6.42
N LEU A 97 15.19 7.12 7.19
CA LEU A 97 14.95 6.21 8.31
C LEU A 97 15.05 6.94 9.64
N PRO A 98 14.23 6.62 10.64
CA PRO A 98 14.35 7.20 11.97
C PRO A 98 15.66 6.82 12.64
N GLU A 99 16.22 7.76 13.42
CA GLU A 99 17.40 7.48 14.22
C GLU A 99 17.06 6.59 15.42
N ILE A 100 17.93 5.63 15.69
CA ILE A 100 17.85 4.77 16.87
C ILE A 100 19.03 5.07 17.76
N GLU A 101 18.74 5.25 19.05
CA GLU A 101 19.75 5.35 20.09
C GLU A 101 20.54 4.04 20.18
N THR A 102 21.80 4.08 19.80
CA THR A 102 22.73 2.98 20.01
C THR A 102 23.30 3.05 21.43
N PRO A 103 23.42 1.91 22.13
CA PRO A 103 24.08 1.90 23.43
C PRO A 103 25.51 2.48 23.34
N PRO A 104 25.99 3.26 24.32
CA PRO A 104 27.27 3.98 24.23
C PRO A 104 28.50 3.12 23.97
N GLN A 105 28.42 1.83 24.30
CA GLN A 105 29.49 0.86 24.06
C GLN A 105 29.67 0.47 22.59
N TYR A 106 28.72 0.82 21.70
CA TYR A 106 28.80 0.55 20.26
C TYR A 106 29.04 1.85 19.48
N GLN A 107 29.98 1.82 18.53
CA GLN A 107 30.36 3.00 17.75
C GLN A 107 29.37 3.29 16.62
N SER A 108 28.63 2.28 16.16
CA SER A 108 27.67 2.39 15.06
C SER A 108 26.47 1.45 15.25
N MET A 109 25.39 1.70 14.49
CA MET A 109 24.24 0.79 14.41
C MET A 109 24.63 -0.58 13.87
N ALA A 110 25.56 -0.65 12.92
CA ALA A 110 26.08 -1.89 12.37
C ALA A 110 26.80 -2.74 13.42
N ASP A 111 27.62 -2.12 14.28
CA ASP A 111 28.30 -2.82 15.39
C ASP A 111 27.30 -3.37 16.40
N TYR A 112 26.27 -2.58 16.72
CA TYR A 112 25.23 -3.00 17.64
C TYR A 112 24.40 -4.15 17.06
N LEU A 113 23.99 -4.05 15.79
CA LEU A 113 23.25 -5.09 15.09
C LEU A 113 24.04 -6.41 15.04
N LYS A 114 25.35 -6.32 14.73
CA LYS A 114 26.24 -7.47 14.72
C LYS A 114 26.32 -8.13 16.11
N ALA A 115 26.51 -7.35 17.16
CA ALA A 115 26.59 -7.88 18.52
C ALA A 115 25.31 -8.64 18.92
N LEU A 116 24.13 -8.09 18.63
CA LEU A 116 22.84 -8.74 18.88
C LEU A 116 22.71 -10.07 18.14
N CYS A 117 23.07 -10.11 16.84
CA CYS A 117 23.00 -11.33 16.05
C CYS A 117 23.92 -12.42 16.60
N TYR A 118 25.15 -12.08 16.99
CA TYR A 118 26.10 -13.06 17.52
C TYR A 118 25.71 -13.59 18.92
N GLU A 119 25.13 -12.74 19.77
CA GLU A 119 24.59 -13.15 21.06
C GLU A 119 23.45 -14.18 20.88
N GLU A 120 22.50 -13.87 20.00
CA GLU A 120 21.37 -14.77 19.72
C GLU A 120 21.78 -16.03 18.94
N ALA A 121 22.78 -15.94 18.06
CA ALA A 121 23.31 -17.10 17.35
C ALA A 121 23.92 -18.11 18.35
N ALA A 122 24.65 -17.64 19.35
CA ALA A 122 25.21 -18.49 20.40
C ALA A 122 24.11 -19.18 21.24
N ARG A 123 22.94 -18.55 21.41
CA ARG A 123 21.79 -19.14 22.12
C ARG A 123 21.03 -20.17 21.28
N ARG A 124 20.72 -19.84 20.03
CA ARG A 124 19.86 -20.67 19.15
C ARG A 124 20.62 -21.78 18.44
N TYR A 125 21.90 -21.58 18.17
CA TYR A 125 22.79 -22.53 17.53
C TYR A 125 24.03 -22.80 18.41
N PRO A 126 23.93 -23.70 19.41
CA PRO A 126 25.09 -24.13 20.18
C PRO A 126 26.19 -24.64 19.25
N ASP A 127 27.42 -24.13 19.40
CA ASP A 127 28.57 -24.45 18.55
C ASP A 127 28.36 -24.21 17.05
N PHE A 128 27.64 -23.12 16.69
CA PHE A 128 27.42 -22.75 15.30
C PHE A 128 28.74 -22.70 14.49
N GLY A 129 28.83 -23.58 13.49
CA GLY A 129 30.00 -23.76 12.64
C GLY A 129 30.22 -22.63 11.65
N GLU A 130 31.21 -22.80 10.76
CA GLU A 130 31.58 -21.78 9.78
C GLU A 130 30.44 -21.41 8.81
N GLU A 131 29.56 -22.36 8.46
CA GLU A 131 28.44 -22.10 7.54
C GLU A 131 27.51 -21.00 8.07
N ILE A 132 27.11 -21.10 9.34
CA ILE A 132 26.21 -20.13 9.99
C ILE A 132 26.93 -18.79 10.17
N ARG A 133 28.21 -18.81 10.60
CA ARG A 133 29.03 -17.59 10.73
C ARG A 133 29.14 -16.84 9.41
N ASN A 134 29.51 -17.55 8.34
CA ASN A 134 29.65 -17.00 7.01
C ASN A 134 28.33 -16.41 6.50
N ARG A 135 27.19 -17.08 6.79
CA ARG A 135 25.87 -16.55 6.42
C ARG A 135 25.54 -15.27 7.20
N ILE A 136 25.76 -15.23 8.52
CA ILE A 136 25.53 -14.04 9.34
C ILE A 136 26.38 -12.86 8.87
N ASP A 137 27.68 -13.08 8.70
CA ASP A 137 28.61 -12.01 8.30
C ASP A 137 28.33 -11.51 6.88
N TYR A 138 27.95 -12.40 5.95
CA TYR A 138 27.54 -12.01 4.61
C TYR A 138 26.27 -11.14 4.63
N GLU A 139 25.21 -11.57 5.33
CA GLU A 139 23.96 -10.80 5.42
C GLU A 139 24.18 -9.44 6.09
N LEU A 140 24.87 -9.40 7.24
CA LEU A 140 25.22 -8.14 7.92
C LEU A 140 26.06 -7.22 7.02
N GLY A 141 27.01 -7.77 6.26
CA GLY A 141 27.81 -7.00 5.31
C GLY A 141 26.98 -6.39 4.18
N VAL A 142 25.97 -7.11 3.68
CA VAL A 142 25.05 -6.56 2.67
C VAL A 142 24.13 -5.49 3.27
N ILE A 143 23.55 -5.74 4.45
CA ILE A 143 22.66 -4.81 5.17
C ILE A 143 23.37 -3.47 5.42
N ASN A 144 24.60 -3.51 5.92
CA ASN A 144 25.39 -2.33 6.20
C ASN A 144 25.77 -1.55 4.91
N ARG A 145 26.20 -2.25 3.86
CA ARG A 145 26.52 -1.60 2.57
C ARG A 145 25.31 -0.88 1.95
N MET A 146 24.10 -1.37 2.21
CA MET A 146 22.87 -0.78 1.69
C MET A 146 22.23 0.24 2.63
N GLY A 147 22.77 0.44 3.84
CA GLY A 147 22.30 1.43 4.80
C GLY A 147 21.04 1.03 5.55
N PHE A 148 20.81 -0.28 5.77
CA PHE A 148 19.59 -0.79 6.40
C PHE A 148 19.76 -1.23 7.86
N ASP A 149 20.90 -0.94 8.50
CA ASP A 149 21.12 -1.34 9.91
C ASP A 149 20.05 -0.75 10.84
N GLY A 150 19.77 0.55 10.69
CA GLY A 150 18.72 1.24 11.43
C GLY A 150 17.34 0.64 11.19
N TYR A 151 17.02 0.26 9.95
CA TYR A 151 15.74 -0.35 9.61
C TYR A 151 15.51 -1.67 10.36
N PHE A 152 16.51 -2.57 10.40
CA PHE A 152 16.41 -3.81 11.16
C PHE A 152 16.25 -3.58 12.66
N LEU A 153 16.94 -2.58 13.21
CA LEU A 153 16.81 -2.20 14.61
C LEU A 153 15.42 -1.61 14.92
N VAL A 154 14.82 -0.82 14.02
CA VAL A 154 13.45 -0.28 14.17
C VAL A 154 12.46 -1.43 14.23
N VAL A 155 12.55 -2.34 13.26
CA VAL A 155 11.64 -3.49 13.16
C VAL A 155 11.75 -4.38 14.40
N LYS A 156 12.98 -4.67 14.86
CA LYS A 156 13.22 -5.43 16.09
C LYS A 156 12.58 -4.76 17.30
N ASP A 157 12.82 -3.45 17.50
CA ASP A 157 12.31 -2.71 18.65
C ASP A 157 10.78 -2.75 18.73
N LEU A 158 10.11 -2.57 17.58
CA LEU A 158 8.65 -2.64 17.48
C LEU A 158 8.11 -4.03 17.84
N ILE A 159 8.75 -5.09 17.36
CA ILE A 159 8.35 -6.46 17.63
C ILE A 159 8.58 -6.82 19.11
N ASP A 160 9.73 -6.46 19.66
CA ASP A 160 10.05 -6.69 21.08
C ASP A 160 9.07 -5.96 21.99
N ASN A 161 8.72 -4.72 21.65
CA ASN A 161 7.76 -3.94 22.40
C ASN A 161 6.36 -4.56 22.33
N ALA A 162 5.90 -4.97 21.14
CA ALA A 162 4.62 -5.65 20.98
C ALA A 162 4.54 -6.92 21.85
N ARG A 163 5.59 -7.76 21.83
CA ARG A 163 5.66 -8.97 22.67
C ARG A 163 5.67 -8.64 24.17
N LYS A 164 6.40 -7.62 24.61
CA LYS A 164 6.39 -7.16 26.02
C LYS A 164 5.00 -6.71 26.48
N GLN A 165 4.17 -6.22 25.56
CA GLN A 165 2.79 -5.82 25.83
C GLN A 165 1.75 -6.94 25.66
N ASP A 166 2.20 -8.20 25.55
CA ASP A 166 1.37 -9.39 25.25
C ASP A 166 0.53 -9.21 23.97
N VAL A 167 1.10 -8.55 22.95
CA VAL A 167 0.53 -8.46 21.61
C VAL A 167 1.15 -9.55 20.73
N PRO A 168 0.39 -10.57 20.31
CA PRO A 168 0.89 -11.59 19.39
C PRO A 168 1.38 -10.98 18.07
N VAL A 169 2.57 -11.42 17.67
CA VAL A 169 3.22 -11.09 16.40
C VAL A 169 3.31 -12.35 15.56
N GLY A 170 3.02 -12.26 14.26
CA GLY A 170 3.13 -13.39 13.35
C GLY A 170 4.56 -13.89 13.17
N PRO A 171 4.74 -15.09 12.58
CA PRO A 171 6.05 -15.71 12.40
C PRO A 171 6.93 -15.03 11.33
N GLY A 172 6.44 -13.96 10.69
CA GLY A 172 7.06 -13.25 9.57
C GLY A 172 6.35 -13.56 8.24
N ARG A 173 6.28 -12.55 7.37
CA ARG A 173 5.67 -12.63 6.03
C ARG A 173 6.68 -12.30 4.95
N GLY A 174 6.41 -12.78 3.74
CA GLY A 174 7.15 -12.40 2.54
C GLY A 174 8.54 -12.99 2.52
N SER A 175 9.47 -12.26 1.89
CA SER A 175 10.84 -12.72 1.71
C SER A 175 11.70 -12.57 2.96
N ALA A 176 11.28 -11.77 3.95
CA ALA A 176 12.02 -11.55 5.21
C ALA A 176 12.39 -12.84 5.94
N ALA A 177 11.58 -13.90 5.82
CA ALA A 177 11.86 -15.23 6.38
C ALA A 177 13.14 -15.89 5.81
N GLY A 178 13.68 -15.40 4.70
CA GLY A 178 14.95 -15.86 4.13
C GLY A 178 16.21 -15.30 4.78
N SER A 179 16.10 -14.33 5.69
CA SER A 179 17.24 -13.70 6.36
C SER A 179 17.53 -14.37 7.70
N ILE A 180 18.77 -14.82 7.90
CA ILE A 180 19.23 -15.30 9.21
C ILE A 180 19.31 -14.14 10.22
N VAL A 181 19.64 -12.93 9.77
CA VAL A 181 19.64 -11.73 10.62
C VAL A 181 18.23 -11.46 11.14
N ALA A 182 17.21 -11.51 10.27
CA ALA A 182 15.82 -11.36 10.70
C ALA A 182 15.38 -12.46 11.69
N TYR A 183 15.81 -13.71 11.47
CA TYR A 183 15.53 -14.81 12.39
C TYR A 183 16.19 -14.61 13.77
N LEU A 184 17.47 -14.24 13.80
CA LEU A 184 18.23 -14.03 15.04
C LEU A 184 17.73 -12.85 15.86
N LEU A 185 17.32 -11.76 15.21
CA LEU A 185 16.70 -10.61 15.85
C LEU A 185 15.25 -10.84 16.24
N ASP A 186 14.75 -12.06 16.03
CA ASP A 186 13.40 -12.47 16.35
C ASP A 186 12.30 -11.74 15.56
N ILE A 187 12.68 -11.16 14.42
CA ILE A 187 11.76 -10.55 13.46
C ILE A 187 10.95 -11.64 12.77
N THR A 188 11.60 -12.76 12.43
CA THR A 188 10.96 -13.96 11.89
C THR A 188 11.17 -15.15 12.83
N ARG A 189 10.24 -16.10 12.81
CA ARG A 189 10.28 -17.32 13.64
C ARG A 189 10.67 -18.58 12.87
N ILE A 190 10.93 -18.45 11.57
CA ILE A 190 11.27 -19.56 10.68
C ILE A 190 12.79 -19.60 10.49
N ASP A 191 13.40 -20.75 10.78
CA ASP A 191 14.84 -20.96 10.56
C ASP A 191 15.14 -21.04 9.04
N PRO A 192 15.84 -20.06 8.46
CA PRO A 192 16.13 -20.04 7.04
C PRO A 192 17.13 -21.12 6.61
N ILE A 193 18.01 -21.56 7.50
CA ILE A 193 18.99 -22.61 7.20
C ILE A 193 18.29 -23.96 7.10
N LYS A 194 17.42 -24.27 8.08
CA LYS A 194 16.63 -25.52 8.10
C LYS A 194 15.80 -25.69 6.84
N TYR A 195 15.12 -24.62 6.40
CA TYR A 195 14.22 -24.65 5.23
C TYR A 195 14.90 -24.21 3.92
N ARG A 196 16.23 -24.00 3.92
CA ARG A 196 17.03 -23.58 2.75
C ARG A 196 16.45 -22.34 2.05
N LEU A 197 16.07 -21.36 2.85
CA LEU A 197 15.55 -20.08 2.38
C LEU A 197 16.70 -19.14 2.00
N PHE A 198 16.53 -18.43 0.89
CA PHE A 198 17.55 -17.59 0.28
C PHE A 198 17.43 -16.13 0.74
N PHE A 199 18.54 -15.55 1.19
CA PHE A 199 18.62 -14.15 1.59
C PHE A 199 18.45 -13.21 0.40
N GLU A 200 19.02 -13.55 -0.75
CA GLU A 200 18.99 -12.73 -1.97
C GLU A 200 17.58 -12.55 -2.51
N ARG A 201 16.64 -13.41 -2.11
CA ARG A 201 15.22 -13.26 -2.43
C ARG A 201 14.57 -12.14 -1.61
N PHE A 202 15.10 -11.88 -0.41
CA PHE A 202 14.72 -10.76 0.44
C PHE A 202 15.42 -9.49 0.01
N LEU A 203 16.75 -9.52 -0.01
CA LEU A 203 17.56 -8.34 -0.16
C LEU A 203 18.69 -8.67 -1.12
N ASN A 204 18.55 -8.16 -2.35
CA ASN A 204 19.48 -8.44 -3.43
C ASN A 204 20.54 -7.32 -3.50
N PRO A 205 21.84 -7.64 -3.34
CA PRO A 205 22.90 -6.63 -3.38
C PRO A 205 23.01 -5.91 -4.74
N GLU A 206 22.54 -6.52 -5.84
CA GLU A 206 22.56 -5.93 -7.19
C GLU A 206 21.40 -4.96 -7.43
N ARG A 207 20.37 -4.97 -6.57
CA ARG A 207 19.19 -4.10 -6.69
C ARG A 207 18.93 -3.38 -5.39
N ILE A 208 19.37 -2.12 -5.31
CA ILE A 208 19.08 -1.24 -4.18
C ILE A 208 17.60 -0.87 -4.21
N GLY A 209 16.81 -1.56 -3.39
CA GLY A 209 15.43 -1.27 -3.09
C GLY A 209 15.20 -1.38 -1.60
N MET A 210 14.18 -0.70 -1.09
CA MET A 210 13.82 -0.78 0.31
C MET A 210 13.40 -2.22 0.67
N PRO A 211 13.98 -2.84 1.71
CA PRO A 211 13.49 -4.11 2.20
C PRO A 211 12.09 -3.91 2.77
N ASP A 212 11.17 -4.80 2.38
CA ASP A 212 9.79 -4.77 2.85
C ASP A 212 9.59 -5.91 3.85
N ILE A 213 9.68 -5.60 5.15
CA ILE A 213 9.35 -6.51 6.24
C ILE A 213 7.91 -6.23 6.68
N ASP A 214 7.00 -7.00 6.12
CA ASP A 214 5.62 -7.06 6.55
C ASP A 214 5.52 -7.76 7.91
N ILE A 215 4.93 -7.09 8.90
CA ILE A 215 4.74 -7.63 10.25
C ILE A 215 3.25 -7.75 10.56
N ASP A 216 2.82 -8.99 10.78
CA ASP A 216 1.45 -9.27 11.21
C ASP A 216 1.33 -9.09 12.73
N PHE A 217 0.40 -8.25 13.17
CA PHE A 217 0.03 -8.10 14.57
C PHE A 217 -1.38 -8.63 14.82
N CYS A 218 -1.70 -8.97 16.06
CA CYS A 218 -3.08 -9.29 16.40
C CYS A 218 -3.98 -8.05 16.22
N ALA A 219 -5.18 -8.24 15.67
CA ALA A 219 -6.08 -7.15 15.36
C ALA A 219 -6.49 -6.31 16.59
N GLN A 220 -6.55 -6.93 17.78
CA GLN A 220 -6.92 -6.25 19.03
C GLN A 220 -5.77 -5.46 19.67
N GLY A 221 -4.52 -5.89 19.46
CA GLY A 221 -3.32 -5.27 20.04
C GLY A 221 -2.68 -4.22 19.15
N ARG A 222 -3.17 -4.06 17.92
CA ARG A 222 -2.66 -3.12 16.92
C ARG A 222 -2.51 -1.70 17.46
N SER A 223 -3.52 -1.14 18.11
CA SER A 223 -3.49 0.25 18.60
C SER A 223 -2.33 0.49 19.56
N LYS A 224 -2.01 -0.48 20.43
CA LYS A 224 -0.89 -0.39 21.37
C LYS A 224 0.46 -0.24 20.66
N VAL A 225 0.64 -0.92 19.54
CA VAL A 225 1.86 -0.83 18.73
C VAL A 225 1.96 0.56 18.09
N ILE A 226 0.85 1.09 17.57
CA ILE A 226 0.81 2.45 17.01
C ILE A 226 1.15 3.49 18.09
N ASP A 227 0.53 3.36 19.26
CA ASP A 227 0.77 4.27 20.38
C ASP A 227 2.24 4.23 20.81
N TYR A 228 2.87 3.04 20.82
CA TYR A 228 4.29 2.90 21.08
C TYR A 228 5.15 3.62 20.03
N VAL A 229 4.87 3.43 18.74
CA VAL A 229 5.61 4.10 17.65
C VAL A 229 5.52 5.61 17.81
N VAL A 230 4.33 6.13 18.09
CA VAL A 230 4.09 7.56 18.31
C VAL A 230 4.83 8.07 19.55
N GLN A 231 4.86 7.31 20.64
CA GLN A 231 5.60 7.68 21.86
C GLN A 231 7.11 7.64 21.64
N ARG A 232 7.61 6.67 20.87
CA ARG A 232 9.04 6.42 20.65
C ARG A 232 9.69 7.45 19.73
N TYR A 233 9.02 7.78 18.61
CA TYR A 233 9.55 8.65 17.56
C TYR A 233 8.93 10.06 17.56
N GLY A 234 7.88 10.28 18.34
CA GLY A 234 7.16 11.54 18.43
C GLY A 234 5.97 11.62 17.48
N ARG A 235 4.92 12.35 17.90
CA ARG A 235 3.67 12.50 17.14
C ARG A 235 3.83 13.25 15.82
N GLN A 236 4.84 14.11 15.71
CA GLN A 236 5.14 14.89 14.50
C GLN A 236 5.88 14.07 13.44
N SER A 237 6.55 13.00 13.85
CA SER A 237 7.36 12.15 12.96
C SER A 237 6.58 10.93 12.44
N VAL A 238 5.38 10.66 12.99
CA VAL A 238 4.62 9.43 12.73
C VAL A 238 3.19 9.75 12.36
N THR A 239 2.76 9.29 11.18
CA THR A 239 1.35 9.42 10.78
C THR A 239 0.91 8.34 9.79
N GLN A 240 -0.37 8.36 9.42
CA GLN A 240 -0.95 7.43 8.45
C GLN A 240 -0.85 7.95 7.02
N ILE A 241 -0.95 7.04 6.07
CA ILE A 241 -0.84 7.35 4.63
C ILE A 241 -2.23 7.63 4.05
N ILE A 242 -2.35 8.65 3.20
CA ILE A 242 -3.60 8.91 2.46
C ILE A 242 -3.81 7.86 1.36
N THR A 243 -5.06 7.60 1.02
CA THR A 243 -5.42 6.83 -0.18
C THR A 243 -6.35 7.63 -1.07
N PHE A 244 -6.25 7.46 -2.38
CA PHE A 244 -7.17 8.09 -3.32
C PHE A 244 -8.11 7.06 -3.93
N GLY A 245 -9.42 7.24 -3.69
CA GLY A 245 -10.45 6.47 -4.39
C GLY A 245 -10.66 7.07 -5.77
N THR A 246 -10.49 6.28 -6.83
CA THR A 246 -10.67 6.73 -8.21
C THR A 246 -12.04 6.36 -8.78
N LEU A 247 -12.44 7.06 -9.83
CA LEU A 247 -13.63 6.76 -10.63
C LEU A 247 -13.34 5.58 -11.58
N GLY A 248 -13.62 4.35 -11.15
CA GLY A 248 -13.55 3.17 -12.01
C GLY A 248 -14.69 3.11 -13.05
N ALA A 249 -14.51 2.33 -14.12
CA ALA A 249 -15.45 2.18 -15.25
C ALA A 249 -16.94 2.10 -14.87
N LYS A 250 -17.30 1.24 -13.92
CA LYS A 250 -18.70 1.07 -13.49
C LYS A 250 -19.20 2.24 -12.63
N SER A 251 -18.36 2.77 -11.75
CA SER A 251 -18.73 3.90 -10.88
C SER A 251 -18.91 5.19 -11.67
N VAL A 252 -18.02 5.46 -12.64
CA VAL A 252 -18.09 6.69 -13.44
C VAL A 252 -19.36 6.75 -14.28
N ILE A 253 -19.75 5.64 -14.95
CA ILE A 253 -21.01 5.57 -15.70
C ILE A 253 -22.20 5.89 -14.78
N LYS A 254 -22.22 5.32 -13.58
CA LYS A 254 -23.33 5.53 -12.64
C LYS A 254 -23.38 6.97 -12.13
N ASP A 255 -22.23 7.57 -11.83
CA ASP A 255 -22.17 8.94 -11.34
C ASP A 255 -22.54 9.95 -12.44
N VAL A 256 -22.05 9.76 -13.67
CA VAL A 256 -22.43 10.59 -14.83
C VAL A 256 -23.92 10.43 -15.15
N ALA A 257 -24.43 9.20 -15.21
CA ALA A 257 -25.85 8.92 -15.44
C ALA A 257 -26.73 9.61 -14.38
N ARG A 258 -26.34 9.55 -13.10
CA ARG A 258 -27.04 10.22 -12.00
C ARG A 258 -27.08 11.74 -12.18
N VAL A 259 -25.97 12.36 -12.59
CA VAL A 259 -25.90 13.81 -12.84
C VAL A 259 -26.74 14.23 -14.03
N LEU A 260 -26.79 13.40 -15.07
CA LEU A 260 -27.66 13.58 -16.25
C LEU A 260 -29.12 13.15 -16.00
N SER A 261 -29.51 12.90 -14.75
CA SER A 261 -30.87 12.54 -14.33
C SER A 261 -31.42 11.24 -14.95
N VAL A 262 -30.53 10.31 -15.29
CA VAL A 262 -30.87 8.97 -15.79
C VAL A 262 -31.22 8.03 -14.62
N PRO A 263 -32.30 7.23 -14.72
CA PRO A 263 -32.68 6.29 -13.67
C PRO A 263 -31.56 5.30 -13.31
N ALA A 264 -31.40 5.01 -12.00
CA ALA A 264 -30.37 4.09 -11.52
C ALA A 264 -30.51 2.67 -12.09
N SER A 265 -31.73 2.22 -12.40
CA SER A 265 -31.99 0.93 -13.05
C SER A 265 -31.34 0.85 -14.43
N GLU A 266 -31.45 1.93 -15.21
CA GLU A 266 -30.91 2.04 -16.55
C GLU A 266 -29.37 2.10 -16.53
N ALA A 267 -28.79 2.92 -15.66
CA ALA A 267 -27.36 2.95 -15.43
C ALA A 267 -26.80 1.58 -14.98
N ASN A 268 -27.51 0.87 -14.10
CA ASN A 268 -27.13 -0.47 -13.67
C ASN A 268 -27.16 -1.47 -14.84
N ASN A 269 -28.14 -1.39 -15.73
CA ASN A 269 -28.20 -2.25 -16.91
C ASN A 269 -27.00 -1.99 -17.83
N LEU A 270 -26.67 -0.73 -18.13
CA LEU A 270 -25.49 -0.39 -18.93
C LEU A 270 -24.19 -0.92 -18.31
N THR A 271 -24.00 -0.77 -16.99
CA THR A 271 -22.78 -1.28 -16.32
C THR A 271 -22.66 -2.80 -16.24
N LYS A 272 -23.76 -3.55 -16.40
CA LYS A 272 -23.73 -5.03 -16.47
C LYS A 272 -23.19 -5.53 -17.80
N LEU A 273 -23.34 -4.76 -18.87
CA LEU A 273 -22.82 -5.09 -20.19
C LEU A 273 -21.29 -4.97 -20.27
N ILE A 274 -20.65 -4.31 -19.29
CA ILE A 274 -19.19 -4.24 -19.19
C ILE A 274 -18.65 -5.63 -18.82
N SER A 275 -17.89 -6.21 -19.75
CA SER A 275 -17.21 -7.50 -19.60
C SER A 275 -16.41 -7.56 -18.30
N PRO A 276 -16.49 -8.66 -17.52
CA PRO A 276 -15.77 -8.80 -16.24
C PRO A 276 -14.25 -8.65 -16.32
N GLY A 277 -13.65 -8.82 -17.51
CA GLY A 277 -12.22 -8.68 -17.77
C GLY A 277 -11.80 -7.34 -18.38
N ALA A 278 -12.72 -6.40 -18.62
CA ALA A 278 -12.37 -5.08 -19.17
C ALA A 278 -11.68 -4.22 -18.10
N LYS A 279 -10.51 -3.66 -18.44
CA LYS A 279 -9.72 -2.83 -17.52
C LYS A 279 -10.10 -1.34 -17.58
N SER A 280 -10.64 -0.90 -18.72
CA SER A 280 -11.12 0.47 -18.96
C SER A 280 -12.44 0.47 -19.73
N LEU A 281 -13.10 1.62 -19.80
CA LEU A 281 -14.27 1.83 -20.65
C LEU A 281 -13.92 1.69 -22.14
N GLU A 282 -12.75 2.17 -22.55
CA GLU A 282 -12.28 1.98 -23.92
C GLU A 282 -12.12 0.49 -24.28
N ASP A 283 -11.53 -0.29 -23.38
CA ASP A 283 -11.35 -1.73 -23.59
C ASP A 283 -12.72 -2.42 -23.72
N ALA A 284 -13.67 -2.06 -22.85
CA ALA A 284 -15.02 -2.58 -22.89
C ALA A 284 -15.73 -2.27 -24.23
N TYR A 285 -15.49 -1.08 -24.79
CA TYR A 285 -16.06 -0.67 -26.08
C TYR A 285 -15.38 -1.37 -27.27
N LYS A 286 -14.04 -1.53 -27.24
CA LYS A 286 -13.25 -2.15 -28.33
C LYS A 286 -13.58 -3.61 -28.58
N VAL A 287 -14.08 -4.34 -27.57
CA VAL A 287 -14.49 -5.75 -27.71
C VAL A 287 -15.70 -5.91 -28.67
N LYS A 288 -16.35 -4.82 -29.10
CA LYS A 288 -17.50 -4.82 -30.04
C LYS A 288 -18.57 -5.86 -29.66
N GLY A 289 -18.99 -5.83 -28.39
CA GLY A 289 -20.09 -6.62 -27.85
C GLY A 289 -21.30 -5.77 -27.46
N GLU A 290 -22.20 -6.35 -26.66
CA GLU A 290 -23.46 -5.71 -26.24
C GLU A 290 -23.30 -4.30 -25.66
N PHE A 291 -22.17 -4.02 -24.99
CA PHE A 291 -21.87 -2.69 -24.46
C PHE A 291 -21.69 -1.63 -25.57
N ALA A 292 -20.96 -1.96 -26.64
CA ALA A 292 -20.75 -1.05 -27.75
C ALA A 292 -22.04 -0.82 -28.54
N ASP A 293 -22.85 -1.87 -28.73
CA ASP A 293 -24.14 -1.78 -29.41
C ASP A 293 -25.14 -0.93 -28.62
N ALA A 294 -25.17 -1.07 -27.30
CA ALA A 294 -25.98 -0.22 -26.42
C ALA A 294 -25.59 1.25 -26.54
N ILE A 295 -24.29 1.56 -26.50
CA ILE A 295 -23.80 2.93 -26.68
C ILE A 295 -24.20 3.48 -28.05
N ASN A 296 -23.98 2.72 -29.13
CA ASN A 296 -24.26 3.20 -30.48
C ASN A 296 -25.75 3.38 -30.79
N SER A 297 -26.63 2.66 -30.09
CA SER A 297 -28.08 2.70 -30.33
C SER A 297 -28.83 3.82 -29.59
N ASN A 298 -28.21 4.48 -28.62
CA ASN A 298 -28.87 5.49 -27.78
C ASN A 298 -27.99 6.73 -27.55
N GLU A 299 -28.44 7.90 -28.01
CA GLU A 299 -27.76 9.19 -27.85
C GLU A 299 -27.44 9.52 -26.38
N LEU A 300 -28.32 9.17 -25.46
CA LEU A 300 -28.10 9.35 -24.02
C LEU A 300 -26.90 8.52 -23.54
N TYR A 301 -26.79 7.28 -24.00
CA TYR A 301 -25.67 6.40 -23.65
C TYR A 301 -24.36 6.85 -24.31
N GLN A 302 -24.42 7.41 -25.53
CA GLN A 302 -23.27 8.05 -26.15
C GLN A 302 -22.78 9.24 -25.31
N SER A 303 -23.69 10.08 -24.83
CA SER A 303 -23.36 11.20 -23.95
C SER A 303 -22.75 10.73 -22.63
N ILE A 304 -23.36 9.74 -21.96
CA ILE A 304 -22.80 9.17 -20.72
C ILE A 304 -21.40 8.62 -20.97
N TYR A 305 -21.22 7.85 -22.05
CA TYR A 305 -19.94 7.24 -22.39
C TYR A 305 -18.86 8.28 -22.70
N LYS A 306 -19.16 9.29 -23.53
CA LYS A 306 -18.24 10.37 -23.88
C LYS A 306 -17.69 11.08 -22.64
N HIS A 307 -18.57 11.50 -21.73
CA HIS A 307 -18.14 12.16 -20.50
C HIS A 307 -17.44 11.19 -19.54
N SER A 308 -17.90 9.94 -19.48
CA SER A 308 -17.27 8.92 -18.61
C SER A 308 -15.84 8.59 -19.02
N LEU A 309 -15.51 8.65 -20.32
CA LEU A 309 -14.13 8.45 -20.80
C LEU A 309 -13.17 9.51 -20.25
N VAL A 310 -13.59 10.78 -20.21
CA VAL A 310 -12.77 11.88 -19.68
C VAL A 310 -12.61 11.78 -18.16
N LEU A 311 -13.63 11.26 -17.47
CA LEU A 311 -13.68 11.20 -16.00
C LEU A 311 -13.14 9.89 -15.42
N GLU A 312 -12.96 8.84 -16.23
CA GLU A 312 -12.42 7.56 -15.78
C GLU A 312 -11.00 7.73 -15.22
N GLY A 313 -10.75 7.14 -14.06
CA GLY A 313 -9.44 7.20 -13.39
C GLY A 313 -9.18 8.46 -12.56
N LEU A 314 -10.02 9.50 -12.66
CA LEU A 314 -9.88 10.69 -11.83
C LEU A 314 -10.12 10.38 -10.35
N ILE A 315 -9.47 11.14 -9.48
CA ILE A 315 -9.60 11.03 -8.03
C ILE A 315 -10.97 11.57 -7.60
N ARG A 316 -11.73 10.75 -6.87
CA ARG A 316 -13.06 11.07 -6.35
C ARG A 316 -13.01 11.60 -4.93
N GLN A 317 -12.25 10.91 -4.07
CA GLN A 317 -12.25 11.16 -2.64
C GLN A 317 -10.95 10.66 -2.02
N THR A 318 -10.62 11.22 -0.86
CA THR A 318 -9.52 10.76 -0.03
C THR A 318 -10.01 9.73 0.99
N GLY A 319 -9.14 8.79 1.33
CA GLY A 319 -9.32 7.80 2.37
C GLY A 319 -8.06 7.70 3.24
N ILE A 320 -8.12 6.83 4.23
CA ILE A 320 -7.01 6.53 5.13
C ILE A 320 -6.52 5.13 4.82
N HIS A 321 -5.21 4.95 4.66
CA HIS A 321 -4.63 3.62 4.47
C HIS A 321 -4.89 2.78 5.71
N ALA A 322 -5.54 1.62 5.50
CA ALA A 322 -6.04 0.82 6.61
C ALA A 322 -4.91 0.28 7.50
N ALA A 323 -3.69 0.07 6.98
CA ALA A 323 -2.59 -0.58 7.69
C ALA A 323 -1.29 0.26 7.79
N GLY A 324 -1.17 1.31 6.97
CA GLY A 324 0.12 1.91 6.65
C GLY A 324 0.41 3.12 7.51
N LEU A 325 1.51 3.02 8.23
CA LEU A 325 2.13 4.13 8.94
C LEU A 325 3.42 4.52 8.22
N VAL A 326 3.72 5.80 8.26
CA VAL A 326 5.00 6.34 7.84
C VAL A 326 5.70 6.93 9.05
N ILE A 327 7.01 6.67 9.13
CA ILE A 327 7.89 7.13 10.20
C ILE A 327 9.01 7.94 9.54
N ALA A 328 9.12 9.21 9.87
CA ALA A 328 10.18 10.10 9.41
C ALA A 328 11.32 10.20 10.45
N PRO A 329 12.54 10.58 10.02
CA PRO A 329 13.65 10.90 10.93
C PRO A 329 13.42 12.13 11.81
N GLY A 330 12.55 13.03 11.40
CA GLY A 330 12.20 14.25 12.12
C GLY A 330 10.74 14.63 11.89
N ASP A 331 10.42 15.93 11.92
CA ASP A 331 9.07 16.41 11.63
C ASP A 331 8.69 16.03 10.18
N LEU A 332 7.53 15.39 10.02
CA LEU A 332 7.02 15.02 8.71
C LEU A 332 6.91 16.21 7.75
N THR A 333 6.64 17.43 8.26
CA THR A 333 6.48 18.61 7.40
C THR A 333 7.76 19.03 6.68
N ASP A 334 8.93 18.60 7.17
CA ASP A 334 10.22 18.88 6.52
C ASP A 334 10.43 18.00 5.28
N TYR A 335 9.68 16.90 5.15
CA TYR A 335 9.84 15.90 4.09
C TYR A 335 8.62 15.80 3.18
N VAL A 336 7.42 15.89 3.73
CA VAL A 336 6.17 15.60 3.01
C VAL A 336 5.01 16.51 3.44
N PRO A 337 4.13 16.89 2.51
CA PRO A 337 2.93 17.64 2.84
C PRO A 337 1.92 16.78 3.60
N LEU A 338 1.22 17.40 4.55
CA LEU A 338 0.22 16.76 5.40
C LEU A 338 -1.21 17.23 5.03
N ALA A 339 -2.19 16.36 5.18
CA ALA A 339 -3.62 16.66 5.04
C ALA A 339 -4.38 16.31 6.32
N CYS A 340 -5.40 17.10 6.62
CA CYS A 340 -6.35 16.77 7.68
C CYS A 340 -7.56 16.06 7.05
N SER A 341 -7.82 14.83 7.46
CA SER A 341 -9.03 14.10 7.13
C SER A 341 -10.04 14.22 8.27
N VAL A 342 -11.21 14.79 7.95
CA VAL A 342 -12.32 14.94 8.88
C VAL A 342 -13.14 13.64 8.85
N GLN A 343 -13.03 12.82 9.89
CA GLN A 343 -13.87 11.63 10.03
C GLN A 343 -15.27 12.03 10.53
N LYS A 344 -16.32 11.40 9.99
CA LYS A 344 -17.69 11.62 10.49
C LYS A 344 -17.81 11.13 11.93
N GLY A 345 -17.85 12.05 12.90
CA GLY A 345 -18.08 11.76 14.31
C GLY A 345 -16.84 11.35 15.11
N GLY A 346 -15.63 11.64 14.63
CA GLY A 346 -14.37 11.38 15.33
C GLY A 346 -13.37 12.54 15.23
N ASP A 347 -12.20 12.36 15.82
CA ASP A 347 -11.11 13.34 15.75
C ASP A 347 -10.53 13.46 14.34
N ASN A 348 -10.00 14.64 14.02
CA ASN A 348 -9.30 14.88 12.76
C ASN A 348 -8.03 14.00 12.70
N ALA A 349 -7.90 13.22 11.64
CA ALA A 349 -6.69 12.46 11.36
C ALA A 349 -5.75 13.28 10.48
N VAL A 350 -4.52 13.50 10.93
CA VAL A 350 -3.45 14.02 10.08
C VAL A 350 -2.93 12.86 9.23
N LEU A 351 -2.73 13.06 7.94
CA LEU A 351 -2.26 12.06 6.98
C LEU A 351 -1.14 12.66 6.13
N VAL A 352 -0.21 11.83 5.64
CA VAL A 352 0.67 12.27 4.56
C VAL A 352 -0.10 12.31 3.25
N GLN A 353 0.04 13.40 2.48
CA GLN A 353 -0.68 13.58 1.21
C GLN A 353 -0.17 12.70 0.05
N TYR A 354 1.03 12.14 0.18
CA TYR A 354 1.57 11.19 -0.77
C TYR A 354 1.06 9.77 -0.48
N GLU A 355 0.55 9.10 -1.52
CA GLU A 355 0.24 7.67 -1.45
C GLU A 355 1.51 6.82 -1.29
N GLY A 356 1.34 5.58 -0.82
CA GLY A 356 2.44 4.68 -0.49
C GLY A 356 3.50 4.54 -1.59
N LYS A 357 3.11 4.52 -2.87
CA LYS A 357 4.04 4.44 -4.00
C LYS A 357 5.06 5.60 -4.00
N TRP A 358 4.59 6.83 -3.78
CA TRP A 358 5.44 8.01 -3.81
C TRP A 358 6.33 8.10 -2.57
N LEU A 359 5.86 7.56 -1.44
CA LEU A 359 6.67 7.41 -0.23
C LEU A 359 7.79 6.38 -0.42
N ASP A 360 7.52 5.30 -1.15
CA ASP A 360 8.54 4.32 -1.53
C ASP A 360 9.60 4.95 -2.44
N ASP A 361 9.19 5.79 -3.41
CA ASP A 361 10.12 6.54 -4.28
C ASP A 361 10.96 7.54 -3.47
N LEU A 362 10.36 8.22 -2.48
CA LEU A 362 11.05 9.09 -1.51
C LEU A 362 11.86 8.32 -0.46
N LYS A 363 11.88 6.98 -0.52
CA LYS A 363 12.61 6.10 0.39
C LYS A 363 12.30 6.33 1.86
N MET A 364 11.05 6.68 2.16
CA MET A 364 10.56 6.83 3.53
C MET A 364 10.20 5.49 4.15
N LEU A 365 10.39 5.38 5.46
CA LEU A 365 9.98 4.19 6.19
C LEU A 365 8.45 4.07 6.26
N LYS A 366 7.92 3.15 5.44
CA LYS A 366 6.55 2.65 5.54
C LYS A 366 6.53 1.36 6.35
N MET A 367 5.55 1.24 7.24
CA MET A 367 5.26 0.00 7.94
C MET A 367 3.77 -0.29 7.91
N ASP A 368 3.43 -1.46 7.37
CA ASP A 368 2.07 -1.97 7.40
C ASP A 368 1.85 -2.78 8.69
N ILE A 369 1.16 -2.17 9.64
CA ILE A 369 0.73 -2.82 10.87
C ILE A 369 -0.59 -3.54 10.58
N LEU A 370 -0.49 -4.75 10.04
CA LEU A 370 -1.63 -5.56 9.65
C LEU A 370 -2.27 -6.22 10.87
N GLY A 371 -3.60 -6.20 10.93
CA GLY A 371 -4.38 -6.86 11.98
C GLY A 371 -4.85 -8.24 11.55
N LEU A 372 -4.06 -9.29 11.79
CA LEU A 372 -4.43 -10.66 11.42
C LEU A 372 -5.41 -11.25 12.44
N LYS A 373 -6.63 -11.55 11.98
CA LYS A 373 -7.68 -12.17 12.81
C LYS A 373 -7.25 -13.53 13.36
N THR A 374 -6.46 -14.28 12.59
CA THR A 374 -5.93 -15.60 12.99
C THR A 374 -5.12 -15.52 14.28
N LEU A 375 -4.23 -14.52 14.42
CA LEU A 375 -3.43 -14.35 15.65
C LEU A 375 -4.32 -14.03 16.85
N THR A 376 -5.39 -13.26 16.63
CA THR A 376 -6.39 -12.96 17.67
C THR A 376 -7.14 -14.22 18.10
N LEU A 377 -7.49 -15.09 17.14
CA LEU A 377 -8.15 -16.35 17.41
C LEU A 377 -7.24 -17.29 18.21
N ILE A 378 -5.98 -17.46 17.79
CA ILE A 378 -5.00 -18.32 18.47
C ILE A 378 -4.81 -17.88 19.93
N LYS A 379 -4.59 -16.57 20.16
CA LYS A 379 -4.41 -16.03 21.51
C LYS A 379 -5.62 -16.32 22.40
N LYS A 380 -6.84 -16.04 21.92
CA LYS A 380 -8.08 -16.37 22.66
C LYS A 380 -8.21 -17.85 22.95
N THR A 381 -7.86 -18.72 22.00
CA THR A 381 -7.89 -20.17 22.22
C THR A 381 -6.92 -20.59 23.32
N VAL A 382 -5.69 -20.07 23.33
CA VAL A 382 -4.71 -20.33 24.39
C VAL A 382 -5.20 -19.84 25.75
N ASP A 383 -5.72 -18.61 25.81
CA ASP A 383 -6.24 -18.02 27.05
C ASP A 383 -7.41 -18.86 27.60
N LEU A 384 -8.34 -19.31 26.75
CA LEU A 384 -9.46 -20.17 27.15
C LEU A 384 -9.00 -21.57 27.61
N VAL A 385 -7.98 -22.15 26.99
CA VAL A 385 -7.40 -23.43 27.43
C VAL A 385 -6.73 -23.28 28.79
N LYS A 386 -6.03 -22.16 29.03
CA LYS A 386 -5.46 -21.83 30.32
C LYS A 386 -6.54 -21.63 31.39
N GLU A 387 -7.63 -20.93 31.09
CA GLU A 387 -8.75 -20.74 32.02
C GLU A 387 -9.50 -22.05 32.34
N SER A 388 -9.75 -22.88 31.33
CA SER A 388 -10.59 -24.08 31.48
C SER A 388 -9.83 -25.31 32.00
N GLN A 389 -8.56 -25.46 31.61
CA GLN A 389 -7.76 -26.65 31.91
C GLN A 389 -6.48 -26.35 32.70
N ASN A 390 -6.17 -25.07 32.97
CA ASN A 390 -4.93 -24.64 33.62
C ASN A 390 -3.66 -25.14 32.91
N ILE A 391 -3.73 -25.27 31.58
CA ILE A 391 -2.61 -25.63 30.72
C ILE A 391 -2.08 -24.36 30.06
N ASP A 392 -0.80 -24.06 30.30
CA ASP A 392 -0.12 -22.93 29.65
C ASP A 392 0.51 -23.42 28.33
N ILE A 393 0.02 -22.92 27.20
CA ILE A 393 0.48 -23.32 25.87
C ILE A 393 1.38 -22.22 25.31
N ASP A 394 2.65 -22.56 25.10
CA ASP A 394 3.59 -21.74 24.35
C ASP A 394 3.51 -22.09 22.86
N ILE A 395 2.86 -21.22 22.07
CA ILE A 395 2.66 -21.39 20.63
C ILE A 395 3.99 -21.48 19.88
N ASP A 396 5.04 -20.80 20.36
CA ASP A 396 6.34 -20.79 19.69
C ASP A 396 7.11 -22.11 19.88
N LYS A 397 6.67 -22.98 20.79
CA LYS A 397 7.32 -24.26 21.12
C LYS A 397 6.52 -25.49 20.70
N ILE A 398 5.44 -25.32 19.94
CA ILE A 398 4.63 -26.45 19.48
C ILE A 398 5.41 -27.30 18.47
N SER A 399 5.20 -28.62 18.52
CA SER A 399 5.81 -29.54 17.55
C SER A 399 5.17 -29.37 16.18
N LEU A 400 6.01 -29.27 15.14
CA LEU A 400 5.57 -29.24 13.74
C LEU A 400 5.32 -30.65 13.16
N ASP A 401 5.63 -31.70 13.93
CA ASP A 401 5.58 -33.11 13.50
C ASP A 401 4.41 -33.89 14.14
N ASP A 402 3.38 -33.19 14.67
CA ASP A 402 2.25 -33.85 15.33
C ASP A 402 1.37 -34.63 14.34
N LYS A 403 1.46 -35.96 14.42
CA LYS A 403 0.69 -36.91 13.60
C LYS A 403 -0.83 -36.73 13.74
N LYS A 404 -1.34 -36.25 14.87
CA LYS A 404 -2.78 -36.02 15.06
C LYS A 404 -3.26 -34.87 14.18
N VAL A 405 -2.46 -33.80 14.08
CA VAL A 405 -2.76 -32.65 13.21
C VAL A 405 -2.80 -33.08 11.76
N PHE A 406 -1.79 -33.83 11.31
CA PHE A 406 -1.74 -34.34 9.95
C PHE A 406 -2.88 -35.30 9.60
N LYS A 407 -3.29 -36.14 10.56
CA LYS A 407 -4.46 -37.02 10.39
C LYS A 407 -5.74 -36.22 10.20
N LEU A 408 -5.97 -35.19 11.01
CA LEU A 408 -7.12 -34.29 10.91
C LEU A 408 -7.17 -33.61 9.53
N LEU A 409 -6.03 -33.07 9.06
CA LEU A 409 -5.94 -32.47 7.72
C LEU A 409 -6.18 -33.48 6.60
N SER A 410 -5.66 -34.70 6.73
CA SER A 410 -5.85 -35.80 5.77
C SER A 410 -7.30 -36.29 5.70
N GLN A 411 -8.10 -36.04 6.75
CA GLN A 411 -9.53 -36.36 6.80
C GLN A 411 -10.42 -35.23 6.24
N GLY A 412 -9.82 -34.10 5.82
CA GLY A 412 -10.56 -32.95 5.30
C GLY A 412 -11.23 -32.10 6.39
N GLU A 413 -10.83 -32.24 7.64
CA GLU A 413 -11.38 -31.47 8.77
C GLU A 413 -10.74 -30.06 8.86
N THR A 414 -10.75 -29.31 7.77
CA THR A 414 -10.02 -28.02 7.62
C THR A 414 -10.83 -26.79 8.03
N LYS A 415 -12.04 -26.96 8.56
CA LYS A 415 -12.91 -25.84 8.96
C LYS A 415 -12.24 -25.02 10.07
N GLY A 416 -12.04 -23.73 9.83
CA GLY A 416 -11.34 -22.83 10.76
C GLY A 416 -9.82 -23.00 10.79
N VAL A 417 -9.23 -23.77 9.87
CA VAL A 417 -7.79 -23.88 9.70
C VAL A 417 -7.31 -22.85 8.68
N PHE A 418 -6.61 -21.83 9.17
CA PHE A 418 -6.12 -20.71 8.35
C PHE A 418 -5.42 -21.17 7.06
N GLN A 419 -5.76 -20.52 5.93
CA GLN A 419 -5.33 -20.84 4.55
C GLN A 419 -5.89 -22.13 3.93
N PHE A 420 -6.47 -23.05 4.71
CA PHE A 420 -6.88 -24.37 4.22
C PHE A 420 -8.41 -24.60 4.15
N GLU A 421 -9.21 -23.56 4.39
CA GLU A 421 -10.66 -23.67 4.56
C GLU A 421 -11.46 -23.87 3.25
N SER A 422 -10.89 -23.54 2.09
CA SER A 422 -11.63 -23.64 0.83
C SER A 422 -11.91 -25.10 0.43
N ASP A 423 -13.05 -25.36 -0.21
CA ASP A 423 -13.45 -26.71 -0.61
C ASP A 423 -12.41 -27.37 -1.53
N GLY A 424 -11.84 -26.62 -2.47
CA GLY A 424 -10.81 -27.10 -3.39
C GLY A 424 -9.52 -27.48 -2.65
N MET A 425 -9.07 -26.64 -1.72
CA MET A 425 -7.88 -26.91 -0.92
C MET A 425 -8.08 -28.13 -0.02
N THR A 426 -9.25 -28.22 0.62
CA THR A 426 -9.64 -29.35 1.47
C THR A 426 -9.60 -30.67 0.71
N LYS A 427 -10.12 -30.70 -0.51
CA LYS A 427 -10.04 -31.86 -1.39
C LYS A 427 -8.60 -32.29 -1.64
N TYR A 428 -7.74 -31.35 -2.05
CA TYR A 428 -6.35 -31.67 -2.34
C TYR A 428 -5.55 -32.12 -1.11
N LEU A 429 -5.88 -31.64 0.10
CA LEU A 429 -5.28 -32.14 1.33
C LEU A 429 -5.67 -33.59 1.63
N MET A 430 -6.93 -33.98 1.38
CA MET A 430 -7.37 -35.37 1.52
C MET A 430 -6.65 -36.31 0.54
N ASP A 431 -6.40 -35.85 -0.69
CA ASP A 431 -5.69 -36.61 -1.71
C ASP A 431 -4.17 -36.67 -1.40
N LEU A 432 -3.58 -35.55 -0.96
CA LEU A 432 -2.16 -35.44 -0.61
C LEU A 432 -1.80 -36.28 0.62
N LYS A 433 -2.69 -36.35 1.61
CA LYS A 433 -2.45 -36.93 2.94
C LYS A 433 -1.14 -36.39 3.54
N PRO A 434 -1.09 -35.09 3.90
CA PRO A 434 0.13 -34.47 4.42
C PRO A 434 0.62 -35.23 5.64
N ASN A 435 1.94 -35.43 5.75
CA ASN A 435 2.58 -36.12 6.88
C ASN A 435 3.82 -35.40 7.42
N MET A 436 4.17 -34.25 6.84
CA MET A 436 5.23 -33.35 7.28
C MET A 436 4.84 -31.89 6.97
N PHE A 437 5.47 -30.93 7.65
CA PHE A 437 5.13 -29.51 7.50
C PHE A 437 5.37 -28.98 6.08
N GLU A 438 6.38 -29.51 5.40
CA GLU A 438 6.76 -29.16 4.03
C GLU A 438 5.66 -29.45 3.01
N ASP A 439 4.79 -30.44 3.28
CA ASP A 439 3.61 -30.70 2.44
C ASP A 439 2.64 -29.52 2.44
N LEU A 440 2.48 -28.87 3.60
CA LEU A 440 1.58 -27.73 3.76
C LEU A 440 2.15 -26.51 3.03
N ILE A 441 3.47 -26.30 3.13
CA ILE A 441 4.19 -25.27 2.37
C ILE A 441 3.97 -25.48 0.87
N ALA A 442 4.20 -26.70 0.37
CA ALA A 442 4.04 -27.03 -1.04
C ALA A 442 2.60 -26.84 -1.52
N MET A 443 1.61 -27.25 -0.72
CA MET A 443 0.21 -27.15 -1.12
C MET A 443 -0.27 -25.70 -1.22
N VAL A 444 0.11 -24.82 -0.29
CA VAL A 444 -0.19 -23.38 -0.39
C VAL A 444 0.50 -22.73 -1.60
N ALA A 445 1.68 -23.19 -1.98
CA ALA A 445 2.39 -22.71 -3.16
C ALA A 445 1.73 -23.17 -4.48
N LEU A 446 1.27 -24.42 -4.53
CA LEU A 446 0.67 -25.03 -5.73
C LEU A 446 -0.80 -24.62 -5.93
N PHE A 447 -1.55 -24.33 -4.88
CA PHE A 447 -2.96 -23.94 -4.94
C PHE A 447 -3.13 -22.47 -5.36
N ARG A 448 -2.61 -22.13 -6.55
CA ARG A 448 -2.69 -20.81 -7.18
C ARG A 448 -3.01 -20.95 -8.68
N PRO A 449 -3.67 -19.95 -9.31
CA PRO A 449 -3.88 -19.95 -10.75
C PRO A 449 -2.56 -20.14 -11.51
N GLY A 450 -2.49 -21.14 -12.37
CA GLY A 450 -1.26 -21.56 -13.06
C GLY A 450 -0.65 -22.84 -12.46
N PRO A 451 -0.03 -22.78 -11.26
CA PRO A 451 0.56 -23.96 -10.62
C PRO A 451 -0.41 -25.10 -10.27
N MET A 452 -1.71 -24.81 -10.11
CA MET A 452 -2.72 -25.84 -9.75
C MET A 452 -2.69 -27.07 -10.67
N ARG A 453 -2.34 -26.90 -11.95
CA ARG A 453 -2.23 -28.00 -12.92
C ARG A 453 -1.18 -29.06 -12.55
N PHE A 454 -0.26 -28.74 -11.64
CA PHE A 454 0.81 -29.62 -11.19
C PHE A 454 0.48 -30.37 -9.90
N ILE A 455 -0.63 -30.04 -9.22
CA ILE A 455 -0.98 -30.65 -7.93
C ILE A 455 -1.13 -32.16 -8.07
N ASP A 456 -1.87 -32.64 -9.08
CA ASP A 456 -2.09 -34.07 -9.29
C ASP A 456 -0.77 -34.82 -9.54
N THR A 457 0.17 -34.20 -10.27
CA THR A 457 1.50 -34.77 -10.51
C THR A 457 2.34 -34.81 -9.23
N TYR A 458 2.26 -33.77 -8.40
CA TYR A 458 2.95 -33.71 -7.11
C TYR A 458 2.43 -34.80 -6.16
N ILE A 459 1.11 -34.96 -6.07
CA ILE A 459 0.45 -35.99 -5.25
C ILE A 459 0.84 -37.39 -5.74
N ALA A 460 0.80 -37.64 -7.05
CA ALA A 460 1.22 -38.93 -7.61
C ALA A 460 2.66 -39.26 -7.21
N ARG A 461 3.62 -38.37 -7.49
CA ARG A 461 5.04 -38.59 -7.16
C ARG A 461 5.30 -38.83 -5.67
N LYS A 462 4.51 -38.20 -4.79
CA LYS A 462 4.62 -38.41 -3.36
C LYS A 462 4.22 -39.82 -2.94
N HIS A 463 3.18 -40.37 -3.56
CA HIS A 463 2.65 -41.70 -3.22
C HIS A 463 3.34 -42.85 -3.96
N GLY A 464 4.26 -42.54 -4.89
CA GLY A 464 4.98 -43.52 -5.70
C GLY A 464 4.28 -43.80 -7.03
#